data_AF-A0A923LDV3-F1
#
_entry.id   AF-A0A923LDV3-F1
#
_cell.length_a   1.000
_cell.length_b   1.000
_cell.length_c   1.000
_cell.angle_alpha   90.00
_cell.angle_beta   90.00
_cell.angle_gamma   90.00
#
_symmetry.space_group_name_H-M   'P 1'
#
loop_
_entity.id
_entity.type
_entity.pdbx_description
1 polymer ?
#
loop_
_entity_poly.entity_id
_entity_poly.type
_entity_poly.pdbx_seq_one_letter_code
_entity_poly.pdbx_strand_id
1 'polypeptide(L)' 'MGFFKKEEPLEEYERFSARRQLMEDLTLTKNALDTAYANFESVVDPDLIDCYTYEIYSVQKRYKFLLEQVRQIEVEKFR' A
#
# COMPACT_ATOMS: atom_id res chain seq x y z
N MET A 1 -9.73 -44.36 -10.22
CA MET A 1 -8.79 -43.26 -10.50
C MET A 1 -9.61 -42.05 -10.87
N GLY A 2 -9.67 -41.05 -10.01
CA GLY A 2 -10.50 -39.86 -10.25
C GLY A 2 -10.10 -38.77 -9.29
N PHE A 3 -8.87 -38.30 -9.45
CA PHE A 3 -8.41 -37.09 -8.78
C PHE A 3 -9.12 -35.90 -9.43
N PHE A 4 -10.32 -35.59 -8.93
CA PHE A 4 -10.90 -34.27 -9.12
C PHE A 4 -10.04 -33.28 -8.32
N LYS A 5 -8.94 -32.81 -8.91
CA LYS A 5 -8.36 -31.55 -8.47
C LYS A 5 -9.35 -30.47 -8.90
N LYS A 6 -10.09 -29.94 -7.94
CA LYS A 6 -10.77 -28.65 -8.11
C LYS A 6 -9.68 -27.63 -8.44
N GLU A 7 -9.57 -27.25 -9.70
CA GLU A 7 -8.86 -26.04 -10.08
C GLU A 7 -9.66 -24.89 -9.46
N GLU A 8 -9.13 -24.30 -8.37
CA GLU A 8 -9.60 -23.00 -7.94
C GLU A 8 -9.42 -22.05 -9.13
N PRO A 9 -10.46 -21.27 -9.51
CA PRO A 9 -10.40 -20.44 -10.71
C PRO A 9 -9.23 -19.45 -10.56
N LEU A 10 -8.31 -19.45 -11.53
CA LEU A 10 -7.10 -18.61 -11.56
C LEU A 10 -7.38 -17.14 -11.22
N GLU A 11 -8.54 -16.63 -11.62
CA GLU A 11 -8.98 -15.26 -11.37
C GLU A 11 -9.20 -14.92 -9.88
N GLU A 12 -9.59 -15.89 -9.06
CA GLU A 12 -9.76 -15.71 -7.61
C GLU A 12 -8.41 -15.71 -6.89
N TYR A 13 -7.48 -16.57 -7.31
CA TYR A 13 -6.11 -16.59 -6.81
C TYR A 13 -5.38 -15.28 -7.11
N GLU A 14 -5.47 -14.79 -8.36
CA GLU A 14 -4.89 -13.50 -8.76
C GLU A 14 -5.47 -12.35 -7.94
N ARG A 15 -6.81 -12.31 -7.73
CA ARG A 15 -7.45 -11.31 -6.86
C ARG A 15 -6.98 -11.40 -5.41
N PHE A 16 -6.83 -12.61 -4.86
CA PHE A 16 -6.31 -12.80 -3.51
C PHE A 16 -4.86 -12.32 -3.39
N SER A 17 -4.02 -12.68 -4.36
CA SER A 17 -2.62 -12.24 -4.44
C SER A 17 -2.51 -10.71 -4.52
N ALA A 18 -3.25 -10.09 -5.44
CA ALA A 18 -3.28 -8.63 -5.61
C ALA A 18 -3.75 -7.92 -4.34
N ARG A 19 -4.78 -8.43 -3.65
CA ARG A 19 -5.23 -7.87 -2.37
C ARG A 19 -4.15 -7.98 -1.30
N ARG A 20 -3.41 -9.09 -1.26
CA ARG A 20 -2.33 -9.29 -0.29
C ARG A 20 -1.20 -8.30 -0.51
N GLN A 21 -0.76 -8.16 -1.77
CA GLN A 21 0.26 -7.17 -2.17
C GLN A 21 -0.17 -5.75 -1.82
N LEU A 22 -1.43 -5.40 -2.06
CA LEU A 22 -1.95 -4.07 -1.73
C LEU A 22 -1.88 -3.78 -0.22
N MET A 23 -2.15 -4.76 0.63
CA MET A 23 -2.04 -4.62 2.09
C MET A 23 -0.59 -4.54 2.57
N GLU A 24 0.31 -5.30 1.93
CA GLU A 24 1.75 -5.22 2.17
C GLU A 24 2.27 -3.83 1.79
N ASP A 25 1.93 -3.32 0.61
CA ASP A 25 2.31 -1.98 0.13
C ASP A 25 1.79 -0.88 1.05
N LEU A 26 0.57 -1.03 1.58
CA LEU A 26 -0.02 -0.09 2.51
C LEU A 26 0.76 -0.06 3.84
N THR A 27 1.15 -1.23 4.35
CA THR A 27 1.97 -1.36 5.56
C THR A 27 3.35 -0.75 5.36
N LEU A 28 4.01 -1.08 4.25
CA LEU A 28 5.32 -0.52 3.90
C LEU A 28 5.26 1.00 3.72
N THR A 29 4.20 1.49 3.08
CA THR A 29 4.01 2.93 2.89
C THR A 29 3.78 3.66 4.20
N LYS A 30 3.01 3.07 5.13
CA LYS A 30 2.84 3.62 6.47
C LYS A 30 4.16 3.69 7.23
N ASN A 31 4.94 2.60 7.24
CA ASN A 31 6.24 2.58 7.90
C ASN A 31 7.22 3.62 7.29
N ALA A 32 7.20 3.78 5.97
CA ALA A 32 7.99 4.81 5.29
C ALA A 32 7.56 6.22 5.70
N LEU A 33 6.25 6.45 5.86
CA LEU A 33 5.72 7.72 6.30
C LEU A 33 6.15 8.03 7.75
N ASP A 34 5.99 7.06 8.65
CA ASP A 34 6.42 7.19 10.05
C ASP A 34 7.93 7.47 10.16
N THR A 35 8.73 6.81 9.31
CA THR A 35 10.18 7.04 9.23
C THR A 35 10.52 8.44 8.72
N ALA A 36 9.85 8.91 7.66
CA ALA A 36 10.06 10.24 7.11
C ALA A 36 9.70 11.34 8.12
N TYR A 37 8.62 11.15 8.88
CA TYR A 37 8.25 12.05 9.98
C TYR A 37 9.29 12.06 11.09
N ALA A 38 9.75 10.90 11.56
CA ALA A 38 10.78 10.83 12.60
C ALA A 38 12.10 11.51 12.18
N ASN A 39 12.50 11.35 10.91
CA ASN A 39 13.69 12.02 10.38
C ASN A 39 13.49 13.54 10.30
N PHE A 40 12.33 13.98 9.82
CA PHE A 40 11.99 15.41 9.71
C PHE A 40 12.05 16.13 11.07
N GLU A 41 11.51 15.52 12.13
CA GLU A 41 11.53 16.09 13.49
C GLU A 41 12.95 16.32 14.02
N SER A 42 13.93 15.54 13.56
CA SER A 42 15.32 15.60 14.02
C SER A 42 16.20 16.57 13.22
N VAL A 43 15.74 17.05 12.06
CA VAL A 43 16.56 17.82 11.13
C VAL A 43 16.42 19.33 11.37
N VAL A 44 17.56 20.03 11.28
CA VAL A 44 17.65 21.49 11.40
C VAL A 44 18.22 22.17 10.16
N ASP A 45 18.71 21.37 9.21
CA ASP A 45 19.26 21.84 7.94
C ASP A 45 18.11 22.25 7.00
N PRO A 46 18.07 23.50 6.52
CA PRO A 46 16.97 23.99 5.65
C PRO A 46 16.78 23.21 4.36
N ASP A 47 17.87 22.77 3.70
CA ASP A 47 17.76 22.03 2.45
C ASP A 47 17.21 20.61 2.71
N LEU A 48 17.56 20.01 3.84
CA LEU A 48 17.00 18.72 4.27
C LEU A 48 15.53 18.84 4.72
N ILE A 49 15.13 19.96 5.33
CA ILE A 49 13.73 20.24 5.70
C ILE A 49 12.84 20.21 4.44
N ASP A 50 13.27 20.85 3.36
CA ASP A 50 12.53 20.85 2.10
C ASP A 50 12.51 19.45 1.48
N CYS A 51 13.63 18.73 1.49
CA CYS A 51 13.70 17.34 1.02
C CYS A 51 12.68 16.44 1.74
N TYR A 52 12.65 16.46 3.06
CA TYR A 52 11.73 15.65 3.86
C TYR A 52 10.27 16.10 3.71
N THR A 53 10.01 17.41 3.52
CA THR A 53 8.66 17.90 3.23
C THR A 53 8.13 17.31 1.92
N TYR A 54 8.95 17.28 0.88
CA TYR A 54 8.59 16.64 -0.39
C TYR A 54 8.45 15.12 -0.25
N GLU A 55 9.34 14.47 0.50
CA GLU A 55 9.27 13.04 0.76
C GLU A 55 7.96 12.66 1.46
N ILE A 56 7.63 13.31 2.59
CA ILE A 56 6.40 13.10 3.34
C ILE A 56 5.19 13.28 2.43
N TYR A 57 5.13 14.38 1.66
CA TYR A 57 4.02 14.63 0.75
C TYR A 57 3.87 13.54 -0.32
N SER A 58 4.98 13.07 -0.88
CA SER A 58 4.98 12.00 -1.89
C SER A 58 4.49 10.67 -1.31
N VAL A 59 4.92 10.31 -0.10
CA VAL A 59 4.53 9.09 0.59
C VAL A 59 3.07 9.15 1.01
N GLN A 60 2.59 10.31 1.50
CA GLN A 60 1.17 10.54 1.79
C GLN A 60 0.29 10.37 0.55
N LYS A 61 0.70 10.90 -0.60
CA LYS A 61 -0.03 10.69 -1.87
C LYS A 61 -0.13 9.21 -2.23
N ARG A 62 0.98 8.47 -2.10
CA ARG A 62 0.99 7.02 -2.31
C ARG A 62 0.05 6.32 -1.34
N TYR A 63 0.09 6.66 -0.05
CA TYR A 63 -0.78 6.08 0.97
C TYR A 63 -2.26 6.29 0.67
N LYS A 64 -2.64 7.52 0.29
CA LYS A 64 -4.01 7.86 -0.10
C LYS A 64 -4.47 7.05 -1.31
N PHE A 65 -3.62 6.94 -2.34
CA PHE A 65 -3.93 6.12 -3.52
C PHE A 65 -4.17 4.65 -3.16
N LEU A 66 -3.30 4.06 -2.34
CA LEU A 66 -3.45 2.66 -1.92
C LEU A 66 -4.74 2.43 -1.11
N LEU A 67 -5.12 3.37 -0.25
CA LEU A 67 -6.41 3.32 0.47
C LEU A 67 -7.61 3.36 -0.49
N GLU A 68 -7.54 4.19 -1.52
CA GLU A 68 -8.60 4.26 -2.55
C GLU A 68 -8.71 2.94 -3.31
N GLN A 69 -7.58 2.30 -3.65
CA GLN A 69 -7.57 0.97 -4.29
C GLN A 69 -8.19 -0.10 -3.38
N VAL A 70 -7.88 -0.10 -2.08
CA VAL A 70 -8.49 -1.05 -1.11
C VAL A 70 -10.00 -0.86 -1.08
N ARG A 71 -10.46 0.39 -1.03
CA ARG A 71 -11.89 0.72 -1.00
C ARG A 71 -12.60 0.26 -2.27
N GLN A 72 -11.97 0.36 -3.45
CA GLN A 72 -12.54 -0.13 -4.70
C GLN A 72 -12.76 -1.63 -4.67
N ILE A 73 -11.76 -2.41 -4.22
CA ILE A 73 -11.88 -3.86 -4.09
C ILE A 73 -13.00 -4.23 -3.09
N GLU A 74 -13.15 -3.48 -2.00
CA GLU A 74 -14.23 -3.71 -1.04
C GLU A 74 -15.60 -3.41 -1.65
N VAL A 75 -15.77 -2.30 -2.38
CA VAL A 75 -17.03 -1.95 -3.04
C VAL A 75 -17.40 -2.98 -4.11
N GLU A 76 -16.44 -3.46 -4.91
CA GLU A 76 -16.66 -4.49 -5.92
C GLU A 76 -17.17 -5.80 -5.34
N LYS A 77 -16.81 -6.15 -4.09
CA LYS A 77 -17.33 -7.36 -3.42
C LYS A 77 -18.82 -7.30 -3.07
N PHE A 78 -19.39 -6.10 -3.02
CA PHE A 78 -20.81 -5.89 -2.66
C PHE A 78 -21.69 -5.54 -3.86
N ARG A 79 -21.11 -5.52 -5.07
CA ARG A 79 -21.82 -5.26 -6.32
C ARG A 79 -22.16 -6.58 -7.02
#